data_AF-A0A2T5GFX4-F1
#
_entry.id   AF-A0A2T5GFX4-F1
#
_cell.length_a   1.000
_cell.length_b   1.000
_cell.length_c   1.000
_cell.angle_alpha   90.00
_cell.angle_beta   90.00
_cell.angle_gamma   90.00
#
_symmetry.space_group_name_H-M   'P 1'
#
loop_
_entity.id
_entity.type
_entity.pdbx_description
1 polymer ?
#
loop_
_entity_poly.entity_id
_entity_poly.type
_entity_poly.pdbx_seq_one_letter_code
_entity_poly.pdbx_strand_id
1 'polypeptide(L)'
;MQSVDELKKRLFSVGETLQGRFASLDMLIDDDASGVFDQDFMVMRVSNLVIRMDTMANHGRAHLHIDYKDDRHCATYAIDTGERLVGKPTPYDQTIKSWIDEHRHELMTVWTAVHAGQFPTGIVMKLRESAF
;
A
#
# COMPACT_ATOMS: atom_id res chain seq x y z
N MET A 1 -23.43 5.75 -26.65
CA MET A 1 -23.68 4.70 -25.65
C MET A 1 -22.32 4.23 -25.18
N GLN A 2 -21.96 4.39 -23.89
CA GLN A 2 -20.67 3.90 -23.39
C GLN A 2 -20.64 2.37 -23.48
N SER A 3 -19.49 1.79 -23.79
CA SER A 3 -19.35 0.33 -23.82
C SER A 3 -19.43 -0.25 -22.41
N VAL A 4 -19.84 -1.51 -22.28
CA VAL A 4 -19.85 -2.21 -20.99
C VAL A 4 -18.47 -2.21 -20.33
N ASP A 5 -17.39 -2.25 -21.12
CA ASP A 5 -16.02 -2.23 -20.61
C ASP A 5 -15.61 -0.85 -20.09
N GLU A 6 -16.06 0.24 -20.71
CA GLU A 6 -15.86 1.60 -20.18
C GLU A 6 -16.59 1.79 -18.84
N LEU A 7 -17.80 1.26 -18.73
CA LEU A 7 -18.57 1.32 -17.48
C LEU A 7 -17.89 0.53 -16.36
N LYS A 8 -17.35 -0.66 -16.67
CA LYS A 8 -16.57 -1.46 -15.70
C LYS A 8 -15.32 -0.74 -15.23
N LYS A 9 -14.52 -0.18 -16.15
CA LYS A 9 -13.32 0.59 -15.81
C LYS A 9 -13.65 1.78 -14.90
N ARG A 10 -14.71 2.51 -15.23
CA ARG A 10 -15.15 3.66 -14.43
C ARG A 10 -15.66 3.25 -13.05
N LEU A 11 -16.45 2.18 -12.97
CA LEU A 11 -16.94 1.66 -11.68
C LEU A 11 -15.79 1.20 -10.80
N PHE A 12 -14.80 0.53 -11.39
CA PHE A 12 -13.61 0.06 -10.69
C PHE A 12 -12.80 1.23 -10.13
N SER A 13 -12.44 2.21 -10.97
CA SER A 13 -11.70 3.41 -10.57
C SER A 13 -12.41 4.23 -9.47
N VAL A 14 -13.74 4.37 -9.54
CA VAL A 14 -14.53 5.03 -8.48
C VAL A 14 -14.47 4.25 -7.18
N GLY A 15 -14.56 2.91 -7.24
CA GLY A 15 -14.44 2.03 -6.09
C GLY A 15 -13.08 2.15 -5.40
N GLU A 16 -11.99 2.15 -6.17
CA GLU A 16 -10.62 2.31 -5.67
C GLU A 16 -10.42 3.65 -4.96
N THR A 17 -10.89 4.73 -5.60
CA THR A 17 -10.83 6.08 -5.02
C THR A 17 -11.62 6.15 -3.71
N LEU A 18 -12.82 5.58 -3.66
CA LEU A 18 -13.64 5.60 -2.45
C LEU A 18 -13.02 4.78 -1.32
N GLN A 19 -12.43 3.63 -1.65
CA GLN A 19 -11.71 2.78 -0.70
C GLN A 19 -10.51 3.50 -0.08
N GLY A 20 -9.70 4.19 -0.89
CA GLY A 20 -8.57 4.99 -0.41
C GLY A 20 -9.00 6.12 0.54
N ARG A 21 -10.12 6.79 0.22
CA ARG A 21 -10.69 7.85 1.07
C ARG A 21 -11.23 7.34 2.39
N PHE A 22 -11.95 6.21 2.40
CA PHE A 22 -12.44 5.61 3.64
C PHE A 22 -11.29 5.14 4.52
N ALA A 23 -10.28 4.48 3.96
CA ALA A 23 -9.10 4.11 4.74
C ALA A 23 -8.41 5.34 5.37
N SER A 24 -8.34 6.46 4.63
CA SER A 24 -7.80 7.72 5.14
C SER A 24 -8.67 8.34 6.24
N LEU A 25 -10.00 8.25 6.13
CA LEU A 25 -10.92 8.69 7.19
C LEU A 25 -10.80 7.81 8.45
N ASP A 26 -10.75 6.48 8.29
CA ASP A 26 -10.55 5.55 9.41
C ASP A 26 -9.27 5.90 10.17
N MET A 27 -8.19 6.22 9.46
CA MET A 27 -6.93 6.67 10.05
C MET A 27 -7.02 7.99 10.81
N LEU A 28 -7.91 8.90 10.40
CA LEU A 28 -8.09 10.19 11.08
C LEU A 28 -9.04 10.10 12.28
N ILE A 29 -9.94 9.11 12.28
CA ILE A 29 -10.98 8.94 13.30
C ILE A 29 -10.48 8.08 14.46
N ASP A 30 -9.70 7.05 14.19
CA ASP A 30 -9.13 6.20 15.24
C ASP A 30 -7.91 6.89 15.87
N ASP A 31 -8.00 7.31 17.15
CA ASP A 31 -6.86 7.80 17.94
C ASP A 31 -5.74 6.76 18.08
N ASP A 32 -6.07 5.47 17.92
CA ASP A 32 -5.14 4.33 17.86
C ASP A 32 -4.63 4.03 16.43
N ALA A 33 -5.05 4.78 15.41
CA ALA A 33 -4.53 4.68 14.03
C ALA A 33 -3.10 5.23 13.86
N SER A 34 -2.35 5.30 14.95
CA SER A 34 -0.89 5.18 14.93
C SER A 34 -0.40 4.00 14.08
N GLY A 35 -1.29 3.05 13.73
CA GLY A 35 -1.02 2.02 12.73
C GLY A 35 -0.04 0.98 13.21
N VAL A 36 0.42 1.08 14.47
CA VAL A 36 1.28 0.12 15.14
C VAL A 36 0.41 -1.08 15.52
N PHE A 37 -0.01 -1.85 14.52
CA PHE A 37 -0.08 -3.28 14.74
C PHE A 37 1.34 -3.71 15.07
N ASP A 38 1.54 -4.66 15.98
CA ASP A 38 2.82 -5.00 16.61
C ASP A 38 4.03 -5.20 15.66
N GLN A 39 3.85 -5.21 14.33
CA GLN A 39 4.91 -5.33 13.31
C GLN A 39 4.68 -4.45 12.04
N ASP A 40 3.46 -4.26 11.50
CA ASP A 40 3.24 -3.59 10.19
C ASP A 40 1.94 -2.76 10.10
N PHE A 41 1.98 -1.61 9.41
CA PHE A 41 0.79 -0.80 9.11
C PHE A 41 0.34 -0.90 7.63
N MET A 42 -0.95 -0.67 7.37
CA MET A 42 -1.49 -0.67 6.01
C MET A 42 -1.15 0.62 5.27
N VAL A 43 -0.43 0.52 4.16
CA VAL A 43 -0.17 1.64 3.25
C VAL A 43 -1.36 1.84 2.32
N MET A 44 -1.83 0.78 1.66
CA MET A 44 -2.91 0.86 0.67
C MET A 44 -3.76 -0.42 0.68
N ARG A 45 -5.03 -0.30 0.32
CA ARG A 45 -5.88 -1.43 -0.04
C ARG A 45 -6.64 -1.16 -1.32
N VAL A 46 -6.58 -2.10 -2.24
CA VAL A 46 -7.32 -2.07 -3.52
C VAL A 46 -7.95 -3.43 -3.73
N SER A 47 -9.28 -3.50 -3.60
CA SER A 47 -10.02 -4.76 -3.71
C SER A 47 -9.44 -5.84 -2.76
N ASN A 48 -8.89 -6.91 -3.32
CA ASN A 48 -8.26 -8.03 -2.62
C ASN A 48 -6.74 -7.89 -2.45
N LEU A 49 -6.16 -6.75 -2.81
CA LEU A 49 -4.75 -6.45 -2.60
C LEU A 49 -4.60 -5.53 -1.39
N VAL A 50 -3.76 -5.93 -0.43
CA VAL A 50 -3.35 -5.05 0.68
C VAL A 50 -1.84 -4.87 0.59
N ILE A 51 -1.39 -3.62 0.65
CA ILE A 51 0.02 -3.25 0.73
C ILE A 51 0.29 -2.73 2.14
N ARG A 52 1.28 -3.32 2.81
CA ARG A 52 1.67 -3.01 4.19
C ARG A 52 3.16 -2.68 4.24
N MET A 53 3.53 -1.92 5.26
CA MET A 53 4.92 -1.57 5.55
C MET A 53 5.25 -1.92 6.99
N ASP A 54 6.39 -2.59 7.16
CA ASP A 54 6.92 -2.96 8.46
C ASP A 54 7.36 -1.70 9.25
N THR A 55 7.15 -1.74 10.55
CA THR A 55 7.45 -0.69 11.53
C THR A 55 8.63 -1.04 12.44
N MET A 56 9.09 -2.30 12.42
CA MET A 56 10.15 -2.79 13.29
C MET A 56 11.53 -2.35 12.80
N ALA A 57 12.27 -1.68 13.69
CA ALA A 57 13.62 -1.18 13.44
C ALA A 57 14.69 -2.26 13.15
N ASN A 58 14.35 -3.54 13.29
CA ASN A 58 15.26 -4.66 13.01
C ASN A 58 15.34 -5.02 11.52
N HIS A 59 14.55 -4.39 10.65
CA HIS A 59 14.60 -4.62 9.21
C HIS A 59 15.59 -3.67 8.52
N GLY A 60 16.63 -4.26 7.91
CA GLY A 60 17.75 -3.49 7.32
C GLY A 60 17.52 -2.92 5.93
N ARG A 61 16.53 -3.40 5.17
CA ARG A 61 16.20 -2.92 3.82
C ARG A 61 14.72 -2.57 3.75
N ALA A 62 14.39 -1.39 3.22
CA ALA A 62 13.02 -0.93 3.07
C ALA A 62 12.23 -1.84 2.12
N HIS A 63 11.10 -2.36 2.59
CA HIS A 63 10.27 -3.28 1.82
C HIS A 63 8.78 -3.17 2.18
N LEU A 64 7.95 -3.71 1.29
CA LEU A 64 6.50 -3.78 1.43
C LEU A 64 6.04 -5.23 1.50
N HIS A 65 5.08 -5.51 2.38
CA HIS A 65 4.36 -6.78 2.45
C HIS A 65 3.05 -6.69 1.67
N ILE A 66 2.76 -7.74 0.91
CA ILE A 66 1.57 -7.84 0.07
C ILE A 66 0.71 -9.00 0.53
N ASP A 67 -0.55 -8.70 0.83
CA ASP A 67 -1.59 -9.71 1.08
C ASP A 67 -2.45 -9.84 -0.20
N TYR A 68 -2.72 -11.08 -0.62
CA TYR A 68 -3.65 -11.37 -1.72
C TYR A 68 -4.86 -12.12 -1.20
N LYS A 69 -6.05 -11.53 -1.35
CA LYS A 69 -7.31 -12.05 -0.81
C LYS A 69 -7.20 -12.27 0.71
N ASP A 70 -7.33 -13.51 1.15
CA ASP A 70 -7.31 -13.91 2.55
C ASP A 70 -5.92 -14.41 2.99
N ASP A 71 -4.97 -14.53 2.05
CA ASP A 71 -3.61 -14.95 2.35
C ASP A 71 -2.77 -13.72 2.76
N ARG A 72 -2.25 -13.76 3.99
CA ARG A 72 -1.39 -12.71 4.56
C ARG A 72 0.10 -12.97 4.23
N HIS A 73 0.85 -11.90 3.96
CA HIS A 73 2.28 -11.88 3.66
C HIS A 73 2.66 -12.80 2.49
N CYS A 74 1.89 -12.77 1.41
CA CYS A 74 2.13 -13.62 0.24
C CYS A 74 3.40 -13.26 -0.52
N ALA A 75 3.75 -11.97 -0.53
CA ALA A 75 4.92 -11.47 -1.23
C ALA A 75 5.53 -10.27 -0.52
N THR A 76 6.83 -10.10 -0.72
CA THR A 76 7.59 -8.95 -0.23
C THR A 76 8.31 -8.29 -1.39
N TYR A 77 8.25 -6.96 -1.46
CA TYR A 77 8.91 -6.17 -2.51
C TYR A 77 9.84 -5.13 -1.91
N ALA A 78 11.05 -5.02 -2.44
CA ALA A 78 11.99 -3.97 -2.06
C ALA A 78 11.54 -2.62 -2.62
N ILE A 79 11.55 -1.58 -1.78
CA ILE A 79 11.09 -0.25 -2.18
C ILE A 79 12.10 0.41 -3.14
N ASP A 80 13.40 0.22 -2.89
CA ASP A 80 14.49 0.84 -3.66
C ASP A 80 14.56 0.39 -5.14
N THR A 81 14.21 -0.87 -5.43
CA THR A 81 14.33 -1.46 -6.77
C THR A 81 13.03 -1.99 -7.35
N GLY A 82 11.96 -2.13 -6.55
CA GLY A 82 10.74 -2.85 -6.95
C GLY A 82 10.96 -4.37 -7.11
N GLU A 83 12.12 -4.89 -6.72
CA GLU A 83 12.41 -6.33 -6.77
C GLU A 83 11.51 -7.10 -5.81
N ARG A 84 10.93 -8.22 -6.27
CA ARG A 84 10.26 -9.14 -5.36
C ARG A 84 11.31 -9.95 -4.60
N LEU A 85 11.32 -9.83 -3.29
CA LEU A 85 12.22 -10.54 -2.38
C LEU A 85 11.68 -11.91 -1.97
N VAL A 86 10.37 -12.00 -1.74
CA VAL A 86 9.67 -13.21 -1.27
C VAL A 86 8.37 -13.38 -2.04
N GLY A 87 7.93 -14.63 -2.21
CA GLY A 87 6.66 -14.98 -2.82
C GLY A 87 6.76 -15.41 -4.27
N LYS A 88 5.68 -16.02 -4.76
CA LYS A 88 5.57 -16.46 -6.15
C LYS A 88 5.14 -15.30 -7.06
N PRO A 89 5.51 -15.30 -8.35
CA PRO A 89 4.97 -14.35 -9.31
C PRO A 89 3.44 -14.42 -9.34
N THR A 90 2.82 -13.25 -9.44
CA THR A 90 1.37 -13.10 -9.57
C THR A 90 1.01 -12.24 -10.79
N PRO A 91 -0.25 -12.27 -11.25
CA PRO A 91 -0.72 -11.35 -12.28
C PRO A 91 -0.58 -9.86 -11.90
N TYR A 92 -0.43 -9.55 -10.60
CA TYR A 92 -0.32 -8.17 -10.09
C TYR A 92 1.13 -7.67 -10.02
N ASP A 93 2.13 -8.52 -10.28
CA ASP A 93 3.54 -8.18 -10.09
C ASP A 93 3.96 -6.89 -10.81
N GLN A 94 3.60 -6.76 -12.09
CA GLN A 94 3.98 -5.60 -12.89
C GLN A 94 3.30 -4.34 -12.37
N THR A 95 2.04 -4.44 -11.97
CA THR A 95 1.24 -3.35 -11.39
C THR A 95 1.87 -2.88 -10.07
N ILE A 96 2.21 -3.80 -9.17
CA ILE A 96 2.88 -3.50 -7.89
C ILE A 96 4.25 -2.84 -8.16
N LYS A 97 5.06 -3.40 -9.07
CA LYS A 97 6.37 -2.85 -9.41
C LYS A 97 6.28 -1.43 -9.94
N SER A 98 5.33 -1.17 -10.82
CA SER A 98 5.14 0.14 -11.44
C SER A 98 4.69 1.18 -10.40
N TRP A 99 3.81 0.78 -9.48
CA TRP A 99 3.37 1.64 -8.37
C TRP A 99 4.49 1.93 -7.37
N ILE A 100 5.32 0.93 -7.04
CA ILE A 100 6.54 1.15 -6.22
C ILE A 100 7.48 2.12 -6.92
N ASP A 101 7.67 1.98 -8.23
CA ASP A 101 8.53 2.87 -9.01
C ASP A 101 8.01 4.31 -8.99
N GLU A 102 6.72 4.49 -9.24
CA GLU A 102 6.04 5.79 -9.25
C GLU A 102 6.08 6.50 -7.89
N HIS A 103 5.94 5.75 -6.79
CA HIS A 103 5.84 6.31 -5.44
C HIS A 103 7.07 6.05 -4.56
N ARG A 104 8.21 5.72 -5.18
CA ARG A 104 9.43 5.31 -4.47
C ARG A 104 9.86 6.33 -3.43
N HIS A 105 9.79 7.61 -3.77
CA HIS A 105 10.22 8.70 -2.90
C HIS A 105 9.33 8.82 -1.66
N GLU A 106 8.02 8.80 -1.84
CA GLU A 106 7.04 8.80 -0.76
C GLU A 106 7.21 7.57 0.13
N LEU A 107 7.30 6.38 -0.45
CA LEU A 107 7.50 5.13 0.27
C LEU A 107 8.77 5.14 1.13
N MET A 108 9.88 5.61 0.58
CA MET A 108 11.12 5.74 1.34
C MET A 108 11.01 6.76 2.47
N THR A 109 10.33 7.88 2.23
CA THR A 109 10.07 8.89 3.26
C THR A 109 9.24 8.32 4.41
N VAL A 110 8.21 7.53 4.07
CA VAL A 110 7.38 6.85 5.07
C VAL A 110 8.20 5.84 5.87
N TRP A 111 8.99 5.00 5.20
CA TRP A 111 9.87 4.04 5.84
C TRP A 111 10.82 4.70 6.85
N THR A 112 11.51 5.76 6.43
CA THR A 112 12.45 6.50 7.29
C THR A 112 11.75 7.13 8.49
N ALA A 113 10.60 7.77 8.29
CA ALA A 113 9.87 8.42 9.37
C ALA A 113 9.38 7.40 10.42
N VAL A 114 8.79 6.30 9.97
CA VAL A 114 8.27 5.24 10.84
C VAL A 114 9.38 4.62 11.68
N HIS A 115 10.54 4.36 11.09
CA HIS A 115 11.71 3.85 11.81
C HIS A 115 12.35 4.87 12.75
N ALA A 116 12.04 6.15 12.59
CA ALA A 116 12.38 7.22 13.53
C ALA A 116 11.28 7.45 14.60
N GLY A 117 10.25 6.61 14.66
CA GLY A 117 9.13 6.73 15.59
C GLY A 117 8.12 7.83 15.22
N GLN A 118 8.12 8.27 13.96
CA GLN A 118 7.20 9.29 13.44
C GLN A 118 6.23 8.65 12.45
N PHE A 119 4.95 9.00 12.52
CA PHE A 119 3.97 8.53 11.54
C PHE A 119 3.60 9.66 10.57
N PRO A 120 4.07 9.63 9.30
CA PRO A 120 3.86 10.72 8.35
C PRO A 120 2.49 10.61 7.67
N THR A 121 1.42 10.85 8.44
CA THR A 121 0.01 10.70 8.04
C THR A 121 -0.30 11.27 6.66
N GLY A 122 0.14 12.49 6.36
CA GLY A 122 -0.15 13.15 5.07
C GLY A 122 0.43 12.41 3.85
N ILE A 123 1.60 11.79 3.99
CA ILE A 123 2.23 11.01 2.91
C ILE A 123 1.51 9.67 2.75
N VAL A 124 1.13 9.04 3.86
CA VAL A 124 0.36 7.78 3.82
C VAL A 124 -1.01 7.99 3.18
N MET A 125 -1.71 9.08 3.50
CA MET A 125 -2.98 9.44 2.85
C MET A 125 -2.80 9.67 1.35
N LYS A 126 -1.76 10.39 0.94
CA LYS A 126 -1.44 10.59 -0.49
C LYS A 126 -1.26 9.25 -1.21
N LEU A 127 -0.53 8.32 -0.60
CA LEU A 127 -0.32 6.97 -1.16
C LEU A 127 -1.64 6.19 -1.27
N ARG A 128 -2.57 6.34 -0.32
CA ARG A 128 -3.88 5.65 -0.36
C ARG A 128 -4.78 6.16 -1.48
N GLU A 129 -4.66 7.44 -1.81
CA GLU A 129 -5.46 8.07 -2.86
C GLU A 129 -4.89 7.81 -4.26
N SER A 130 -3.65 7.33 -4.39
CA SER A 130 -3.01 6.95 -5.66
C SER A 130 -3.14 5.46 -5.98
N ALA A 131 -4.29 4.86 -5.67
CA ALA A 131 -4.62 3.50 -6.12
C ALA A 131 -4.53 3.38 -7.65
N PHE A 132 -4.19 2.17 -8.13
CA PHE A 132 -3.76 1.85 -9.51
C PHE A 132 -4.64 2.38 -10.65
#